data_AF-A0A8T0SBZ0-F1
#
_entry.id   AF-A0A8T0SBZ0-F1
#
_cell.length_a   1.000
_cell.length_b   1.000
_cell.length_c   1.000
_cell.angle_alpha   90.00
_cell.angle_beta   90.00
_cell.angle_gamma   90.00
#
_symmetry.space_group_name_H-M   'P 1'
#
loop_
_entity.id
_entity.type
_entity.pdbx_description
1 polymer ?
#
loop_
_entity_poly.entity_id
_entity_poly.type
_entity_poly.pdbx_seq_one_letter_code
_entity_poly.pdbx_strand_id
1 'polypeptide(L)'
;MSVAATKFPTFFEMRLDKATFFKDLLEAISDRFSKAYFVFSDKGLDVQAVDSSGFALVALLLPFEAFDYYRCDRAVSGGLSLVDMAKAFRRANNDDILTIKAMGDRFNIVTFTFETPNGVSRDYDFNCVDIDVGPFEIKETPESEYHGVSRVYGYLQQPQQPRGEGHCSFRSCHLGG
;
A
#
# COMPACT_ATOMS: atom_id res chain seq x y z
N MET A 1 1.51 36.53 -25.49
CA MET A 1 2.55 35.49 -25.46
C MET A 1 2.27 34.62 -24.23
N SER A 2 1.56 33.52 -24.42
CA SER A 2 1.28 32.56 -23.33
C SER A 2 2.54 31.71 -23.16
N VAL A 3 3.14 31.74 -21.98
CA VAL A 3 4.23 30.83 -21.62
C VAL A 3 3.61 29.44 -21.57
N ALA A 4 3.82 28.65 -22.63
CA ALA A 4 3.48 27.25 -22.61
C ALA A 4 4.28 26.61 -21.47
N ALA A 5 3.57 26.19 -20.41
CA ALA A 5 4.14 25.35 -19.39
C ALA A 5 4.72 24.12 -20.10
N THR A 6 6.05 24.00 -20.13
CA THR A 6 6.74 22.83 -20.65
C THR A 6 6.29 21.63 -19.82
N LYS A 7 5.30 20.91 -20.33
CA LYS A 7 4.78 19.69 -19.72
C LYS A 7 5.82 18.61 -19.98
N PHE A 8 6.71 18.40 -19.01
CA PHE A 8 7.70 17.34 -19.08
C PHE A 8 7.00 15.98 -19.25
N PRO A 9 7.59 15.05 -20.01
CA PRO A 9 6.96 13.77 -20.27
C PRO A 9 6.83 12.95 -18.97
N THR A 10 5.60 12.52 -18.69
CA THR A 10 5.30 11.52 -17.67
C THR A 10 5.80 10.16 -18.16
N PHE A 11 6.72 9.53 -17.43
CA PHE A 11 7.31 8.23 -17.80
C PHE A 11 6.70 7.06 -17.00
N PHE A 12 5.92 7.37 -15.97
CA PHE A 12 5.13 6.41 -15.21
C PHE A 12 3.76 7.01 -14.88
N GLU A 13 2.69 6.26 -15.14
CA GLU A 13 1.33 6.66 -14.83
C GLU A 13 0.45 5.44 -14.60
N MET A 14 -0.28 5.41 -13.49
CA MET A 14 -1.31 4.41 -13.22
C MET A 14 -2.59 5.05 -12.69
N ARG A 15 -3.73 4.38 -12.86
CA ARG A 15 -5.05 4.86 -12.43
C ARG A 15 -5.86 3.78 -11.72
N LEU A 16 -6.57 4.20 -10.67
CA LEU A 16 -7.64 3.47 -10.00
C LEU A 16 -8.93 4.29 -10.07
N ASP A 17 -10.01 3.67 -10.53
CA ASP A 17 -11.33 4.27 -10.63
C ASP A 17 -11.92 4.61 -9.26
N LYS A 18 -11.53 3.89 -8.21
CA LYS A 18 -11.92 4.18 -6.84
C LYS A 18 -10.70 4.33 -5.94
N ALA A 19 -10.47 5.55 -5.47
CA ALA A 19 -9.44 5.89 -4.50
C ALA A 19 -9.59 5.14 -3.17
N THR A 20 -10.81 4.70 -2.82
CA THR A 20 -11.10 3.94 -1.59
C THR A 20 -10.13 2.78 -1.40
N PHE A 21 -9.86 1.99 -2.44
CA PHE A 21 -8.96 0.84 -2.33
C PHE A 21 -7.57 1.24 -1.81
N PHE A 22 -6.96 2.27 -2.40
CA PHE A 22 -5.64 2.72 -2.01
C PHE A 22 -5.65 3.44 -0.65
N LYS A 23 -6.75 4.13 -0.32
CA LYS A 23 -6.94 4.79 0.99
C LYS A 23 -7.04 3.76 2.11
N ASP A 24 -7.85 2.72 1.94
CA ASP A 24 -8.03 1.65 2.92
C ASP A 24 -6.73 0.87 3.12
N LEU A 25 -6.01 0.60 2.01
CA LEU A 25 -4.66 0.02 2.07
C LEU A 25 -3.72 0.90 2.90
N LEU A 26 -3.67 2.19 2.61
CA LEU A 26 -2.80 3.14 3.30
C LEU A 26 -3.16 3.25 4.79
N GLU A 27 -4.46 3.29 5.12
CA GLU A 27 -4.93 3.31 6.50
C GLU A 27 -4.51 2.04 7.25
N ALA A 28 -4.68 0.87 6.64
CA ALA A 28 -4.32 -0.41 7.24
C ALA A 28 -2.82 -0.53 7.56
N ILE A 29 -1.94 0.05 6.74
CA ILE A 29 -0.49 -0.01 6.97
C ILE A 29 0.04 1.17 7.79
N SER A 30 -0.56 2.35 7.69
CA SER A 30 -0.03 3.56 8.37
C SER A 30 -0.19 3.56 9.89
N ASP A 31 -1.04 2.70 10.45
CA ASP A 31 -1.19 2.53 11.91
C ASP A 31 0.09 1.98 12.56
N ARG A 32 0.76 1.05 11.88
CA ARG A 32 1.96 0.38 12.42
C ARG A 32 3.26 0.85 11.79
N PHE A 33 3.24 1.29 10.54
CA PHE A 33 4.42 1.60 9.74
C PHE A 33 4.48 3.10 9.43
N SER A 34 5.65 3.71 9.62
CA SER A 34 5.84 5.15 9.38
C SER A 34 6.24 5.48 7.94
N LYS A 35 7.00 4.59 7.31
CA LYS A 35 7.50 4.70 5.93
C LYS A 35 7.32 3.36 5.23
N ALA A 36 7.16 3.39 3.91
CA ALA A 36 7.22 2.20 3.07
C ALA A 36 8.02 2.47 1.81
N TYR A 37 8.68 1.43 1.31
CA TYR A 37 9.38 1.44 0.04
C TYR A 37 8.40 1.01 -1.06
N PHE A 38 8.15 1.89 -2.02
CA PHE A 38 7.29 1.65 -3.17
C PHE A 38 8.15 1.37 -4.39
N VAL A 39 7.83 0.32 -5.15
CA VAL A 39 8.41 0.04 -6.46
C VAL A 39 7.28 -0.08 -7.46
N PHE A 40 7.25 0.84 -8.41
CA PHE A 40 6.38 0.83 -9.56
C PHE A 40 7.19 0.29 -10.75
N SER A 41 6.84 -0.90 -11.22
CA SER A 41 7.56 -1.60 -12.29
C SER A 41 6.62 -2.03 -13.41
N ASP A 42 7.15 -2.62 -14.47
CA ASP A 42 6.33 -3.24 -15.52
C ASP A 42 5.43 -4.39 -15.02
N LYS A 43 5.71 -4.94 -13.84
CA LYS A 43 4.90 -5.99 -13.20
C LYS A 43 3.73 -5.44 -12.37
N GLY A 44 3.78 -4.18 -11.96
CA GLY A 44 2.80 -3.59 -11.05
C GLY A 44 3.43 -2.80 -9.92
N LEU A 45 2.74 -2.73 -8.79
CA LEU A 45 3.16 -2.02 -7.59
C LEU A 45 3.57 -3.00 -6.49
N ASP A 46 4.83 -2.92 -6.08
CA ASP A 46 5.34 -3.56 -4.88
C ASP A 46 5.45 -2.54 -3.74
N VAL A 47 4.98 -2.91 -2.55
CA VAL A 47 5.10 -2.11 -1.34
C VAL A 47 5.69 -2.96 -0.23
N GLN A 48 6.76 -2.47 0.39
CA GLN A 48 7.37 -3.11 1.55
C GLN A 48 7.55 -2.12 2.70
N ALA A 49 7.26 -2.55 3.92
CA ALA A 49 7.43 -1.73 5.12
C ALA A 49 7.85 -2.60 6.31
N VAL A 50 8.80 -2.10 7.09
CA VAL A 50 9.21 -2.71 8.36
C VAL A 50 8.87 -1.79 9.51
N ASP A 51 8.35 -2.37 10.58
CA ASP A 51 7.93 -1.62 11.75
C ASP A 51 9.15 -1.10 12.52
N SER A 52 8.93 -0.17 13.45
CA SER A 52 10.03 0.41 14.23
C SER A 52 10.82 -0.60 15.07
N SER A 53 10.26 -1.79 15.33
CA SER A 53 10.94 -2.84 16.07
C SER A 53 11.81 -3.74 15.20
N GLY A 54 11.59 -3.74 13.87
CA GLY A 54 12.31 -4.61 12.94
C GLY A 54 11.76 -6.05 12.84
N PHE A 55 10.69 -6.37 13.57
CA PHE A 55 10.16 -7.74 13.67
C PHE A 55 8.88 -7.98 12.87
N ALA A 56 8.20 -6.91 12.43
CA ALA A 56 7.03 -7.01 11.58
C ALA A 56 7.32 -6.42 10.20
N LEU A 57 6.96 -7.18 9.16
CA LEU A 57 7.10 -6.81 7.76
C LEU A 57 5.71 -6.85 7.11
N VAL A 58 5.41 -5.83 6.32
CA VAL A 58 4.36 -5.90 5.30
C VAL A 58 5.04 -5.99 3.95
N ALA A 59 4.56 -6.94 3.14
CA ALA A 59 4.93 -7.08 1.74
C ALA A 59 3.64 -7.23 0.93
N LEU A 60 3.41 -6.29 0.02
CA LEU A 60 2.25 -6.26 -0.86
C LEU A 60 2.74 -6.21 -2.31
N LEU A 61 2.14 -7.04 -3.15
CA LEU A 61 2.27 -6.97 -4.59
C LEU A 61 0.87 -6.78 -5.19
N LEU A 62 0.71 -5.71 -5.96
CA LEU A 62 -0.46 -5.45 -6.78
C LEU A 62 -0.04 -5.57 -8.25
N PRO A 63 -0.46 -6.62 -8.97
CA PRO A 63 -0.09 -6.78 -10.37
C PRO A 63 -0.70 -5.66 -11.22
N PHE A 64 -0.09 -5.32 -12.36
CA PHE A 64 -0.53 -4.19 -13.17
C PHE A 64 -1.99 -4.30 -13.66
N GLU A 65 -2.52 -5.52 -13.76
CA GLU A 65 -3.91 -5.81 -14.11
C GLU A 65 -4.92 -5.40 -13.03
N ALA A 66 -4.45 -5.10 -11.81
CA ALA A 66 -5.29 -4.56 -10.74
C ALA A 66 -5.67 -3.09 -10.94
N PHE A 67 -5.15 -2.44 -11.98
CA PHE A 67 -5.34 -1.02 -12.28
C PHE A 67 -6.09 -0.82 -13.59
N ASP A 68 -6.96 0.19 -13.66
CA ASP A 68 -7.75 0.49 -14.86
C ASP A 68 -6.89 1.02 -16.02
N TYR A 69 -5.77 1.66 -15.65
CA TYR A 69 -4.73 2.09 -16.57
C TYR A 69 -3.37 1.93 -15.91
N TYR A 70 -2.40 1.42 -16.66
CA TYR A 70 -1.03 1.26 -16.19
C TYR A 70 -0.04 1.46 -17.34
N ARG A 71 0.87 2.42 -17.20
CA ARG A 71 1.99 2.66 -18.11
C ARG A 71 3.26 2.88 -17.30
N CYS A 72 4.27 2.06 -17.57
CA CYS A 72 5.57 2.15 -16.92
C CYS A 72 6.67 2.08 -17.98
N ASP A 73 7.11 3.24 -18.46
CA ASP A 73 8.21 3.33 -19.44
C ASP A 73 9.57 3.11 -18.76
N ARG A 74 9.66 3.44 -17.46
CA ARG A 74 10.82 3.21 -16.59
C ARG A 74 10.34 2.98 -15.17
N ALA A 75 10.91 1.97 -14.50
CA ALA A 75 10.61 1.68 -13.11
C ALA A 75 10.89 2.89 -12.20
N VAL A 76 9.98 3.15 -11.28
CA VAL A 76 10.09 4.19 -10.24
C VAL A 76 10.18 3.47 -8.90
N SER A 77 11.13 3.86 -8.07
CA SER A 77 11.21 3.34 -6.71
C SER A 77 11.56 4.44 -5.73
N GLY A 78 10.99 4.38 -4.54
CA GLY A 78 11.30 5.36 -3.50
C GLY A 78 10.61 5.07 -2.19
N GLY A 79 11.22 5.55 -1.11
CA GLY A 79 10.56 5.56 0.18
C GLY A 79 9.55 6.70 0.26
N LEU A 80 8.35 6.43 0.78
CA LEU A 80 7.33 7.44 1.03
C LEU A 80 6.90 7.42 2.50
N SER A 81 6.62 8.61 3.04
CA SER A 81 6.07 8.79 4.39
C SER A 81 4.60 8.40 4.42
N LEU A 82 4.27 7.26 5.01
CA LEU A 82 2.89 6.78 5.13
C LEU A 82 2.05 7.74 5.99
N VAL A 83 2.67 8.36 6.98
CA VAL A 83 2.03 9.34 7.86
C VAL A 83 1.59 10.58 7.08
N ASP A 84 2.44 11.09 6.20
CA ASP A 84 2.12 12.30 5.43
C ASP A 84 1.11 11.98 4.32
N MET A 85 1.24 10.81 3.67
CA MET A 85 0.25 10.33 2.72
C MET A 85 -1.13 10.20 3.39
N ALA A 86 -1.21 9.58 4.57
CA ALA A 86 -2.48 9.38 5.27
C ALA A 86 -3.13 10.72 5.63
N LYS A 87 -2.34 11.72 6.07
CA LYS A 87 -2.84 13.08 6.33
C LYS A 87 -3.37 13.75 5.05
N ALA A 88 -2.65 13.64 3.94
CA ALA A 88 -3.05 14.22 2.68
C ALA A 88 -4.35 13.61 2.14
N PHE A 89 -4.46 12.28 2.19
CA PHE A 89 -5.55 11.54 1.57
C PHE A 89 -6.86 11.58 2.37
N ARG A 90 -6.83 12.01 3.63
CA ARG A 90 -8.04 12.27 4.44
C ARG A 90 -9.02 13.25 3.78
N ARG A 91 -8.54 14.09 2.86
CA ARG A 91 -9.36 15.08 2.14
C ARG A 91 -9.93 14.57 0.81
N ALA A 92 -9.49 13.41 0.34
CA ALA A 92 -10.01 12.77 -0.86
C ALA A 92 -11.30 12.01 -0.53
N ASN A 93 -12.28 12.05 -1.43
CA ASN A 93 -13.49 11.25 -1.28
C ASN A 93 -13.23 9.79 -1.68
N ASN A 94 -14.13 8.91 -1.26
CA ASN A 94 -14.04 7.48 -1.55
C ASN A 94 -14.26 7.17 -3.04
N ASP A 95 -15.11 7.95 -3.70
CA ASP A 95 -15.43 7.84 -5.13
C ASP A 95 -14.54 8.71 -6.03
N ASP A 96 -13.50 9.34 -5.48
CA ASP A 96 -12.51 10.03 -6.31
C ASP A 96 -11.71 9.00 -7.12
N ILE A 97 -11.36 9.35 -8.35
CA ILE A 97 -10.42 8.60 -9.18
C ILE A 97 -9.01 8.95 -8.72
N LEU A 98 -8.18 7.94 -8.47
CA LEU A 98 -6.77 8.15 -8.10
C LEU A 98 -5.87 7.91 -9.33
N THR A 99 -5.02 8.88 -9.64
CA THR A 99 -3.94 8.71 -10.63
C THR A 99 -2.58 8.98 -9.98
N ILE A 100 -1.61 8.10 -10.19
CA ILE A 100 -0.25 8.23 -9.64
C ILE A 100 0.73 8.43 -10.79
N LYS A 101 1.62 9.43 -10.68
CA LYS A 101 2.51 9.87 -11.77
C LYS A 101 3.93 10.11 -11.27
N ALA A 102 4.90 9.81 -12.15
CA ALA A 102 6.27 10.30 -12.04
C ALA A 102 6.69 11.02 -13.33
N MET A 103 7.31 12.19 -13.17
CA MET A 103 7.68 13.09 -14.28
C MET A 103 9.18 13.07 -14.53
N GLY A 104 9.59 13.15 -15.81
CA GLY A 104 10.99 12.99 -16.22
C GLY A 104 11.97 14.06 -15.71
N ASP A 105 11.47 15.17 -15.16
CA ASP A 105 12.26 16.25 -14.57
C ASP A 105 12.32 16.19 -13.03
N ARG A 106 11.51 15.34 -12.40
CA ARG A 106 11.32 15.25 -10.94
C ARG A 106 11.42 13.79 -10.45
N PHE A 107 12.60 13.18 -10.59
CA PHE A 107 12.82 11.77 -10.26
C PHE A 107 12.59 11.38 -8.79
N ASN A 108 12.67 12.34 -7.88
CA ASN A 108 12.47 12.14 -6.45
C ASN A 108 11.07 12.52 -5.97
N ILE A 109 10.13 12.77 -6.88
CA ILE A 109 8.76 13.16 -6.53
C ILE A 109 7.78 12.18 -7.17
N VAL A 110 6.85 11.69 -6.36
CA VAL A 110 5.68 10.94 -6.82
C VAL A 110 4.44 11.80 -6.60
N THR A 111 3.68 12.05 -7.67
CA THR A 111 2.46 12.86 -7.63
C THR A 111 1.24 11.95 -7.55
N PHE A 112 0.36 12.21 -6.59
CA PHE A 112 -0.94 11.56 -6.44
C PHE A 112 -2.04 12.57 -6.77
N THR A 113 -2.77 12.33 -7.84
CA THR A 113 -3.89 13.15 -8.29
C THR A 113 -5.19 12.48 -7.90
N PHE A 114 -6.01 13.13 -7.09
CA PHE A 114 -7.39 12.71 -6.80
C PHE A 114 -8.35 13.57 -7.62
N GLU A 115 -9.14 12.94 -8.46
CA GLU A 115 -10.12 13.60 -9.31
C GLU A 115 -11.53 13.20 -8.90
N THR A 116 -12.34 14.19 -8.54
CA THR A 116 -13.77 13.97 -8.26
C THR A 116 -14.51 13.60 -9.55
N PRO A 117 -15.64 12.88 -9.48
CA PRO A 117 -16.48 12.61 -10.66
C PRO A 117 -16.95 13.85 -11.44
N ASN A 118 -16.94 15.02 -10.78
CA ASN A 118 -17.29 16.30 -11.39
C ASN A 118 -16.11 17.01 -12.08
N GLY A 119 -14.95 16.36 -12.19
CA GLY A 119 -13.76 16.86 -12.89
C GLY A 119 -12.85 17.80 -12.10
N VAL A 120 -13.11 18.00 -10.80
CA VAL A 120 -12.20 18.76 -9.91
C VAL A 120 -11.05 17.84 -9.49
N SER A 121 -9.80 18.22 -9.83
CA SER A 121 -8.59 17.47 -9.47
C SER A 121 -7.80 18.14 -8.33
N ARG A 122 -7.10 17.34 -7.55
CA ARG A 122 -6.16 17.78 -6.50
C ARG A 122 -4.89 16.96 -6.56
N ASP A 123 -3.75 17.63 -6.69
CA ASP A 123 -2.45 16.99 -6.75
C ASP A 123 -1.73 17.06 -5.40
N TYR A 124 -1.11 15.95 -5.01
CA TYR A 124 -0.27 15.81 -3.84
C TYR A 124 1.10 15.29 -4.26
N ASP A 125 2.11 16.14 -4.15
CA ASP A 125 3.50 15.80 -4.45
C ASP A 125 4.21 15.30 -3.19
N PHE A 126 4.73 14.07 -3.23
CA PHE A 126 5.54 13.50 -2.16
C PHE A 126 6.99 13.37 -2.60
N ASN A 127 7.89 13.96 -1.81
CA ASN A 127 9.31 13.73 -1.97
C ASN A 127 9.67 12.33 -1.46
N CYS A 128 10.45 11.60 -2.23
CA CYS A 128 11.05 10.35 -1.81
C CYS A 128 11.94 10.61 -0.59
N VAL A 129 11.82 9.76 0.41
CA VAL A 129 12.63 9.76 1.63
C VAL A 129 13.55 8.54 1.62
N ASP A 130 14.70 8.69 2.26
CA ASP A 130 15.57 7.57 2.53
C ASP A 130 14.91 6.63 3.55
N ILE A 131 15.06 5.33 3.29
CA ILE A 131 14.65 4.26 4.18
C ILE A 131 15.91 3.47 4.51
N ASP A 132 16.23 3.41 5.80
CA ASP A 132 17.47 2.82 6.33
C ASP A 132 17.58 1.32 6.05
N VAL A 133 16.42 0.69 5.89
CA VAL A 133 16.24 -0.72 5.54
C VAL A 133 15.55 -0.76 4.18
N GLY A 134 16.34 -0.98 3.12
CA GLY A 134 15.85 -1.10 1.75
C GLY A 134 14.85 -2.25 1.56
N PRO A 135 14.40 -2.51 0.31
CA PRO A 135 13.51 -3.65 0.06
C PRO A 135 14.18 -4.93 0.56
N PHE A 136 13.49 -5.65 1.44
CA PHE A 136 13.98 -6.90 2.00
C PHE A 136 13.81 -8.00 0.96
N GLU A 137 14.86 -8.80 0.80
CA GLU A 137 14.73 -10.08 0.12
C GLU A 137 14.00 -11.05 1.04
N ILE A 138 12.71 -11.22 0.79
CA ILE A 138 11.93 -12.28 1.42
C ILE A 138 12.31 -13.58 0.71
N LYS A 139 13.08 -14.42 1.40
CA LYS A 139 13.34 -15.78 0.90
C LYS A 139 12.02 -16.53 0.93
N GLU A 140 11.54 -16.92 -0.23
CA GLU A 140 10.37 -17.79 -0.33
C GLU A 140 10.73 -19.16 0.24
N THR A 141 10.26 -19.42 1.46
CA THR A 141 10.24 -20.77 2.01
C THR A 141 8.98 -21.48 1.51
N PRO A 142 9.08 -22.66 0.89
CA PRO A 142 7.93 -23.41 0.40
C PRO A 142 6.86 -23.58 1.48
N GLU A 143 5.57 -23.52 1.11
CA GLU A 143 4.46 -23.71 2.06
C GLU A 143 4.56 -25.03 2.86
N SER A 144 5.19 -26.06 2.27
CA SER A 144 5.45 -27.36 2.90
C SER A 144 6.42 -27.31 4.08
N GLU A 145 7.11 -26.20 4.32
CA GLU A 145 7.98 -25.99 5.49
C GLU A 145 7.22 -25.49 6.73
N TYR A 146 5.98 -25.01 6.57
CA TYR A 146 5.16 -24.63 7.72
C TYR A 146 4.55 -25.86 8.38
N HIS A 147 4.60 -25.91 9.72
CA HIS A 147 4.00 -26.99 10.51
C HIS A 147 2.45 -27.05 10.40
N GLY A 148 1.81 -26.00 9.88
CA GLY A 148 0.38 -25.96 9.61
C GLY A 148 -0.04 -24.65 8.94
N VAL A 149 -1.05 -24.70 8.08
CA VAL A 149 -1.62 -23.55 7.37
C VAL A 149 -3.11 -23.48 7.63
N SER A 150 -3.59 -22.36 8.18
CA SER A 150 -5.01 -22.10 8.42
C SER A 150 -5.45 -20.87 7.65
N ARG A 151 -6.44 -21.02 6.77
CA ARG A 151 -7.05 -19.91 6.02
C ARG A 151 -8.36 -19.51 6.68
N VAL A 152 -8.40 -18.31 7.27
CA VAL A 152 -9.59 -17.75 7.92
C VAL A 152 -9.86 -16.38 7.31
N TYR A 153 -11.07 -16.18 6.77
CA TYR A 153 -11.48 -14.91 6.17
C TYR A 153 -12.40 -14.16 7.15
N GLY A 154 -12.11 -12.87 7.42
CA GLY A 154 -13.07 -11.93 8.02
C GLY A 154 -13.33 -11.97 9.54
N TYR A 155 -12.61 -12.77 10.34
CA TYR A 155 -12.90 -12.93 11.79
C TYR A 155 -11.71 -12.71 12.75
N LEU A 156 -10.60 -12.10 12.30
CA LEU A 156 -9.41 -11.92 13.16
C LEU A 156 -9.44 -10.70 14.07
N GLN A 157 -10.37 -9.75 13.87
CA GLN A 157 -10.63 -8.69 14.85
C GLN A 157 -11.74 -9.13 15.81
N GLN A 158 -11.38 -9.92 16.83
CA GLN A 158 -12.25 -10.03 18.00
C GLN A 158 -12.02 -8.81 18.91
N PRO A 159 -13.08 -8.22 19.49
CA PRO A 159 -12.90 -7.18 20.50
C PRO A 159 -12.13 -7.75 21.69
N GLN A 160 -11.16 -6.98 22.20
CA GLN A 160 -10.42 -7.27 23.43
C GLN A 160 -11.40 -7.69 24.53
N GLN A 161 -11.45 -8.99 24.86
CA GLN A 161 -12.27 -9.49 25.95
C GLN A 161 -11.62 -9.05 27.27
N PRO A 162 -12.34 -8.34 28.17
CA PRO A 162 -11.75 -7.92 29.44
C PRO A 162 -11.32 -9.15 30.24
N ARG A 163 -10.14 -9.08 30.86
CA ARG A 163 -9.60 -10.10 31.76
C ARG A 163 -10.61 -10.39 32.88
N GLY A 164 -11.40 -11.44 32.70
CA GLY A 164 -12.17 -12.11 33.73
C GLY A 164 -11.67 -13.54 33.81
N GLU A 165 -11.16 -13.91 34.98
CA GLU A 165 -10.71 -15.27 35.29
C GLU A 165 -11.84 -16.27 35.01
N GLY A 166 -11.60 -17.19 34.10
CA GLY A 166 -12.56 -18.22 33.70
C GLY A 166 -11.84 -19.44 33.17
N HIS A 167 -11.76 -20.47 34.02
CA HIS A 167 -11.24 -21.80 33.77
C HIS A 167 -11.63 -22.33 32.38
N CYS A 168 -10.65 -22.49 31.47
CA CYS A 168 -10.89 -23.13 30.17
C CYS A 168 -10.75 -24.66 30.34
N SER A 169 -11.87 -25.36 30.48
CA SER A 169 -11.90 -26.83 30.46
C SER A 169 -12.08 -27.32 29.02
N PHE A 170 -11.00 -27.78 28.41
CA PHE A 170 -11.05 -28.55 27.16
C PHE A 170 -11.63 -29.93 27.46
N ARG A 171 -12.90 -30.16 27.12
CA ARG A 171 -13.44 -31.53 26.97
C ARG A 171 -13.16 -32.02 25.56
N SER A 172 -12.32 -33.05 25.47
CA SER A 172 -12.09 -33.83 24.25
C SER A 172 -13.39 -34.52 23.81
N CYS A 173 -13.84 -34.23 22.58
CA CYS A 173 -14.80 -35.08 21.89
C CYS A 173 -14.06 -36.33 21.39
N HIS A 174 -14.22 -37.45 22.09
CA HIS A 174 -13.89 -38.77 21.55
C HIS A 174 -14.88 -39.11 20.43
N LEU A 175 -14.36 -39.24 19.21
CA LEU A 175 -15.02 -39.97 18.13
C LEU A 175 -14.91 -41.46 18.43
N GLY A 176 -16.06 -42.11 18.62
CA GLY A 176 -16.16 -43.54 18.83
C GLY A 176 -15.88 -44.34 17.56
N GLY A 177 -15.20 -45.46 17.74
CA GLY A 177 -15.05 -46.61 16.86
C GLY A 177 -14.78 -47.83 17.73
#